data_AF-A0A8C6XNP1-F1
#
_entry.id   AF-A0A8C6XNP1-F1
#
_cell.length_a   1.000
_cell.length_b   1.000
_cell.length_c   1.000
_cell.angle_alpha   90.00
_cell.angle_beta   90.00
_cell.angle_gamma   90.00
#
_symmetry.space_group_name_H-M   'P 1'
#
loop_
_entity.id
_entity.type
_entity.pdbx_description
1 polymer ?
#
loop_
_entity_poly.entity_id
_entity_poly.type
_entity_poly.pdbx_seq_one_letter_code
_entity_poly.pdbx_strand_id
1 'polypeptide(L)'
;MSLLIPFFISIQMLHWVVPSPPFHFLPSMCNSSEVKVAAEVALNKLNAHRKEGYVLGLQRIFDVHEILQWMGGSLFYVTLDVLETECHVQSRKLWKECKIRDAHETRFP
;
A
#
# COMPACT_ATOMS: atom_id res chain seq x y z
N MET A 1 25.71 -21.18 -31.27
CA MET A 1 25.58 -20.46 -29.98
C MET A 1 25.94 -18.96 -30.06
N SER A 2 26.77 -18.51 -31.01
CA SER A 2 27.25 -17.11 -31.05
C SER A 2 26.25 -16.03 -31.48
N LEU A 3 25.08 -16.39 -32.03
CA LEU A 3 24.04 -15.41 -32.42
C LEU A 3 23.01 -15.15 -31.31
N LEU A 4 23.01 -15.95 -30.24
CA LEU A 4 22.08 -15.75 -29.12
C LEU A 4 22.49 -14.56 -28.26
N ILE A 5 23.80 -14.40 -28.05
CA ILE A 5 24.40 -13.33 -27.23
C ILE A 5 24.07 -11.92 -27.77
N PRO A 6 24.24 -11.60 -29.06
CA PRO A 6 23.85 -10.28 -29.58
C PRO A 6 22.34 -10.04 -29.53
N PHE A 7 21.52 -11.08 -29.64
CA PHE A 7 20.06 -10.99 -29.56
C PHE A 7 19.58 -10.67 -28.13
N PHE A 8 20.22 -11.24 -27.10
CA PHE A 8 19.93 -10.87 -25.70
C PHE A 8 20.35 -9.43 -25.39
N ILE A 9 21.48 -8.96 -25.93
CA ILE A 9 21.94 -7.58 -25.72
C ILE A 9 20.99 -6.59 -26.40
N SER A 10 20.54 -6.85 -27.62
CA SER A 10 19.58 -5.97 -28.31
C SER A 10 18.23 -5.88 -27.60
N ILE A 11 17.75 -6.99 -27.01
CA ILE A 11 16.54 -6.98 -26.18
C ILE A 11 16.74 -6.17 -24.89
N GLN A 12 17.88 -6.32 -24.20
CA GLN A 12 18.17 -5.54 -22.98
C GLN A 12 18.18 -4.02 -23.25
N MET A 13 18.64 -3.59 -24.42
CA MET A 13 18.65 -2.16 -24.80
C MET A 13 17.25 -1.62 -25.14
N LEU A 14 16.31 -2.47 -25.57
CA LEU A 14 14.91 -2.07 -25.82
C LEU A 14 14.13 -1.76 -24.54
N HIS A 15 14.51 -2.33 -23.39
CA HIS A 15 13.86 -2.07 -22.11
C HIS A 15 14.19 -0.68 -21.52
N TRP A 16 15.26 -0.02 -21.97
CA TRP A 16 15.65 1.31 -21.49
C TRP A 16 14.96 2.47 -22.24
N VAL A 17 14.42 2.20 -23.44
CA VAL A 17 13.88 3.24 -24.34
C VAL A 17 12.38 3.47 -24.14
N VAL A 18 11.73 2.73 -23.24
CA VAL A 18 10.35 3.04 -22.83
C VAL A 18 10.41 4.00 -21.66
N PRO A 19 10.30 5.33 -21.86
CA PRO A 19 10.04 6.23 -20.75
C PRO A 19 8.76 5.73 -20.07
N SER A 20 8.80 5.52 -18.76
CA SER A 20 7.59 5.29 -17.98
C SER A 20 6.64 6.43 -18.31
N PRO A 21 5.38 6.15 -18.73
CA PRO A 21 4.43 7.21 -19.00
C PRO A 21 4.36 8.10 -17.76
N PRO A 22 4.34 9.44 -17.93
CA PRO A 22 4.26 10.33 -16.79
C PRO A 22 3.11 9.87 -15.91
N PHE A 23 3.41 9.66 -14.62
CA PHE A 23 2.43 9.24 -13.65
C PHE A 23 1.35 10.32 -13.59
N HIS A 24 0.25 10.07 -14.31
CA HIS A 24 -0.91 10.94 -14.27
C HIS A 24 -1.63 10.64 -12.97
N PHE A 25 -1.26 11.39 -11.93
CA PHE A 25 -1.97 11.38 -10.67
C PHE A 25 -3.35 11.99 -10.89
N LEU A 26 -4.37 11.16 -10.75
CA LEU A 26 -5.74 11.62 -10.71
C LEU A 26 -6.04 12.10 -9.30
N PRO A 27 -6.67 13.29 -9.15
CA PRO A 27 -7.25 13.68 -7.87
C PRO A 27 -8.34 12.66 -7.53
N SER A 28 -8.06 11.78 -6.58
CA SER A 28 -9.00 10.78 -6.09
C SER A 28 -9.60 11.26 -4.76
N MET A 29 -10.86 10.95 -4.50
CA MET A 29 -11.51 11.35 -3.26
C MET A 29 -11.21 10.32 -2.17
N CYS A 30 -10.68 10.74 -1.01
CA CYS A 30 -10.44 9.86 0.14
C CYS A 30 -11.67 9.06 0.59
N ASN A 31 -12.88 9.54 0.26
CA ASN A 31 -14.15 8.93 0.65
C ASN A 31 -14.71 7.92 -0.35
N SER A 32 -14.09 7.71 -1.51
CA SER A 32 -14.55 6.74 -2.51
C SER A 32 -14.50 5.31 -1.95
N SER A 33 -15.36 4.44 -2.48
CA SER A 33 -15.42 3.03 -2.10
C SER A 33 -14.10 2.33 -2.39
N GLU A 34 -13.52 2.62 -3.55
CA GLU A 34 -12.30 1.98 -4.06
C GLU A 34 -11.11 2.32 -3.17
N VAL A 35 -10.99 3.59 -2.77
CA VAL A 35 -9.91 4.06 -1.88
C VAL A 35 -10.05 3.48 -0.48
N LYS A 36 -11.27 3.33 0.04
CA LYS A 36 -11.52 2.65 1.33
C LYS A 36 -11.11 1.19 1.29
N VAL A 37 -11.43 0.48 0.20
CA VAL A 37 -11.01 -0.91 0.00
C VAL A 37 -9.49 -1.00 -0.10
N ALA A 38 -8.85 -0.11 -0.88
CA ALA A 38 -7.40 -0.06 -1.00
C ALA A 38 -6.71 0.19 0.35
N ALA A 39 -7.21 1.14 1.14
CA ALA A 39 -6.73 1.41 2.49
C ALA A 39 -6.85 0.19 3.41
N GLU A 40 -7.98 -0.52 3.35
CA GLU A 40 -8.19 -1.73 4.16
C GLU A 40 -7.25 -2.87 3.75
N VAL A 41 -7.06 -3.11 2.45
CA VAL A 41 -6.12 -4.11 1.93
C VAL A 41 -4.69 -3.77 2.36
N ALA A 42 -4.28 -2.50 2.22
CA ALA A 42 -2.95 -2.04 2.59
C ALA A 42 -2.70 -2.23 4.10
N LEU A 43 -3.64 -1.81 4.95
CA LEU A 43 -3.52 -1.94 6.40
C LEU A 43 -3.52 -3.39 6.86
N ASN A 44 -4.38 -4.24 6.30
CA ASN A 44 -4.42 -5.67 6.60
C ASN A 44 -3.09 -6.35 6.22
N LYS A 45 -2.54 -6.02 5.05
CA LYS A 45 -1.23 -6.53 4.60
C LYS A 45 -0.12 -6.09 5.53
N LEU A 46 -0.08 -4.82 5.93
CA LEU A 46 0.89 -4.28 6.89
C LEU A 46 0.84 -5.06 8.21
N ASN A 47 -0.35 -5.19 8.81
CA ASN A 47 -0.55 -5.91 10.07
C ASN A 47 -0.14 -7.39 9.97
N ALA A 48 -0.38 -8.05 8.83
CA ALA A 48 0.03 -9.44 8.63
C ALA A 48 1.56 -9.62 8.59
N HIS A 49 2.31 -8.59 8.18
CA HIS A 49 3.78 -8.62 8.08
C HIS A 49 4.47 -8.26 9.38
N ARG A 50 3.87 -7.39 10.21
CA ARG A 50 4.42 -6.99 11.51
C ARG A 50 4.63 -8.22 12.42
N LYS A 51 5.78 -8.25 13.09
CA LYS A 51 6.17 -9.33 14.02
C LYS A 51 6.06 -8.94 15.49
N GLU A 52 6.04 -7.64 15.76
CA GLU A 52 6.05 -7.07 17.10
C GLU A 52 5.05 -5.91 17.22
N GLY A 53 4.71 -5.60 18.47
CA GLY A 53 3.79 -4.54 18.85
C GLY A 53 2.32 -4.94 18.69
N TYR A 54 1.48 -3.95 18.50
CA TYR A 54 0.03 -4.12 18.43
C TYR A 54 -0.49 -4.03 16.99
N VAL A 55 -1.64 -4.65 16.75
CA VAL A 55 -2.37 -4.51 15.50
C VAL A 55 -2.74 -3.04 15.34
N LEU A 56 -2.52 -2.48 14.15
CA LEU A 56 -2.86 -1.11 13.82
C LEU A 56 -4.29 -1.02 13.29
N GLY A 57 -5.07 -0.07 13.81
CA GLY A 57 -6.39 0.31 13.31
C GLY A 57 -6.34 1.57 12.45
N LEU A 58 -7.29 1.71 11.52
CA LEU A 58 -7.41 2.88 10.66
C LEU A 58 -8.09 4.03 11.40
N GLN A 59 -7.43 5.19 11.51
CA GLN A 59 -8.04 6.42 12.03
C GLN A 59 -8.65 7.25 10.90
N ARG A 60 -7.86 7.53 9.85
CA ARG A 60 -8.34 8.22 8.64
C ARG A 60 -7.42 7.95 7.45
N ILE A 61 -7.97 8.15 6.26
CA ILE A 61 -7.20 8.24 5.02
C ILE A 61 -6.81 9.71 4.90
N PHE A 62 -5.52 10.00 5.10
CA PHE A 62 -5.00 11.37 5.11
C PHE A 62 -4.90 11.93 3.69
N ASP A 63 -4.40 11.11 2.76
CA ASP A 63 -4.15 11.51 1.39
C ASP A 63 -4.23 10.31 0.44
N VAL A 64 -4.55 10.57 -0.82
CA VAL A 64 -4.63 9.55 -1.86
C VAL A 64 -4.20 10.08 -3.22
N HIS A 65 -3.40 9.26 -3.89
CA HIS A 65 -2.94 9.48 -5.26
C HIS A 65 -3.24 8.24 -6.09
N GLU A 66 -4.05 8.39 -7.13
CA GLU A 66 -4.40 7.31 -8.04
C GLU A 66 -3.63 7.43 -9.36
N ILE A 67 -3.11 6.30 -9.84
CA ILE A 67 -2.45 6.19 -11.14
C ILE A 67 -3.17 5.13 -11.96
N LEU A 68 -3.64 5.53 -13.14
CA LEU A 68 -4.17 4.58 -14.13
C LEU A 68 -3.02 3.76 -14.73
N GLN A 69 -3.14 2.44 -14.62
CA GLN A 69 -2.22 1.50 -15.25
C GLN A 69 -2.61 1.28 -16.71
N TRP A 70 -1.60 1.04 -17.55
CA TRP A 70 -1.73 0.85 -19.00
C TRP A 70 -2.71 -0.26 -19.40
N MET A 71 -2.93 -1.25 -18.54
CA MET A 71 -3.84 -2.38 -18.79
C MET A 71 -5.26 -2.18 -18.21
N GLY A 72 -5.63 -0.95 -17.85
CA GLY A 72 -6.97 -0.63 -17.34
C GLY A 72 -7.17 -0.89 -15.85
N GLY A 73 -6.10 -1.06 -15.07
CA GLY A 73 -6.14 -1.13 -13.61
C GLY A 73 -5.83 0.21 -12.94
N SER A 74 -6.04 0.32 -11.63
CA SER A 74 -5.64 1.48 -10.82
C SER A 74 -4.58 1.09 -9.80
N LEU A 75 -3.57 1.95 -9.62
CA LEU A 75 -2.61 1.90 -8.52
C LEU A 75 -2.92 3.05 -7.55
N PHE A 76 -3.20 2.71 -6.30
CA PHE A 76 -3.45 3.69 -5.25
C PHE A 76 -2.23 3.83 -4.33
N TYR A 77 -1.72 5.05 -4.22
CA TYR A 77 -0.83 5.44 -3.13
C TYR A 77 -1.71 6.11 -2.07
N VAL A 78 -1.82 5.46 -0.91
CA VAL A 78 -2.63 5.96 0.21
C VAL A 78 -1.73 6.28 1.39
N THR A 79 -1.95 7.45 1.98
CA THR A 79 -1.35 7.82 3.27
C THR A 79 -2.41 7.61 4.33
N LEU A 80 -2.12 6.70 5.27
CA LEU A 80 -3.04 6.31 6.33
C LEU A 80 -2.54 6.82 7.66
N ASP A 81 -3.40 7.53 8.39
CA ASP A 81 -3.19 7.76 9.81
C ASP A 81 -3.76 6.55 10.55
N VAL A 82 -2.91 5.94 11.38
CA VAL A 82 -3.21 4.69 12.10
C VAL A 82 -3.00 4.85 13.59
N LEU A 83 -3.73 4.04 14.37
CA LEU A 83 -3.63 3.99 15.83
C LEU A 83 -3.34 2.56 16.29
N GLU A 84 -2.66 2.41 17.41
CA GLU A 84 -2.47 1.11 18.03
C GLU A 84 -3.79 0.59 18.63
N THR A 85 -4.00 -0.72 18.54
CA THR A 85 -5.12 -1.40 19.19
C THR A 85 -4.65 -2.18 20.42
N GLU A 86 -5.59 -2.72 21.18
CA GLU A 86 -5.29 -3.56 22.35
C GLU A 86 -4.79 -4.96 21.95
N CYS A 87 -4.97 -5.37 20.68
CA CYS A 87 -4.56 -6.67 20.18
C CYS A 87 -3.06 -6.73 19.87
N HIS A 88 -2.33 -7.69 20.42
CA HIS A 88 -0.96 -7.96 19.98
C HIS A 88 -0.94 -8.58 18.57
N VAL A 89 0.07 -8.28 17.74
CA VAL A 89 0.14 -8.79 16.35
C VAL A 89 0.17 -10.33 16.25
N GLN A 90 0.63 -11.01 17.30
CA GLN A 90 0.63 -12.48 17.38
C GLN A 90 -0.78 -13.07 17.42
N SER A 91 -1.79 -12.30 17.83
CA SER A 91 -3.18 -12.75 17.84
C SER A 91 -3.74 -13.03 16.44
N ARG A 92 -3.12 -12.44 15.39
CA ARG A 92 -3.54 -12.53 14.00
C ARG A 92 -4.98 -12.07 13.71
N LYS A 93 -5.62 -11.38 14.66
CA LYS A 93 -6.95 -10.81 14.48
C LYS A 93 -6.94 -9.68 13.46
N LEU A 94 -8.06 -9.50 12.77
CA LEU A 94 -8.29 -8.31 11.95
C LEU A 94 -8.45 -7.09 12.85
N TRP A 95 -7.97 -5.94 12.40
CA TRP A 95 -7.98 -4.71 13.20
C TRP A 95 -9.41 -4.28 13.61
N LYS A 96 -10.43 -4.60 12.80
CA LYS A 96 -11.84 -4.33 13.10
C LYS A 96 -12.39 -5.13 14.28
N GLU A 97 -11.72 -6.23 14.65
CA GLU A 97 -12.06 -7.03 15.83
C GLU A 97 -11.33 -6.55 17.09
N CYS A 98 -10.51 -5.52 16.96
CA CYS A 98 -9.64 -5.00 18.00
C CYS A 98 -10.09 -3.60 18.40
N LYS A 99 -10.21 -3.37 19.71
CA LYS A 99 -10.49 -2.04 20.24
C LYS A 99 -9.25 -1.15 20.04
N ILE A 100 -9.46 0.04 19.49
CA ILE A 100 -8.41 1.07 19.39
C ILE A 100 -8.05 1.50 20.82
N ARG A 101 -6.75 1.58 21.13
CA ARG A 101 -6.28 2.03 22.43
C ARG A 101 -6.60 3.51 22.62
N ASP A 102 -6.88 3.86 23.86
CA ASP A 102 -7.08 5.26 24.19
C ASP A 102 -5.77 6.05 24.04
N ALA A 103 -5.89 7.31 23.63
CA ALA A 103 -4.73 8.17 23.36
C ALA A 103 -3.77 8.29 24.56
N HIS A 104 -4.31 8.25 25.78
CA HIS A 104 -3.53 8.35 27.02
C HIS A 104 -2.68 7.10 27.31
N GLU A 105 -2.97 5.97 26.67
CA GLU A 105 -2.23 4.72 26.81
C GLU A 105 -1.20 4.52 25.69
N THR A 106 -1.20 5.41 24.70
CA THR A 106 -0.31 5.33 23.55
C THR A 106 1.04 5.90 23.97
N ARG A 107 2.06 5.04 24.11
CA ARG A 107 3.43 5.50 24.38
C ARG A 107 4.06 5.95 23.07
N PHE A 108 4.16 7.27 22.88
CA PHE A 108 4.99 7.83 21.82
C PHE A 108 6.47 7.57 22.17
N PRO A 109 7.26 7.00 21.25
CA PRO A 109 8.72 6.90 21.41
C PRO A 109 9.39 8.28 21.32
#